data_AF-A0A0C3KZ75-F1
#
_entry.id   AF-A0A0C3KZ75-F1
#
_cell.length_a   1.000
_cell.length_b   1.000
_cell.length_c   1.000
_cell.angle_alpha   90.00
_cell.angle_beta   90.00
_cell.angle_gamma   90.00
#
_symmetry.space_group_name_H-M   'P 1'
#
loop_
_entity.id
_entity.type
_entity.pdbx_description
1 polymer ?
#
loop_
_entity_poly.entity_id
_entity_poly.type
_entity_poly.pdbx_seq_one_letter_code
_entity_poly.pdbx_strand_id
1 'polypeptide(L)'
;SVLVCEQTVQRTQLSSRTKQTFPCLLDGCKHVCSSAGDLVRHQQSLRHRPPQFFCSGCEYGFTRPDALKRHLNNKPRCKAIH
;
A
#
# COMPACT_ATOMS: atom_id res chain seq x y z
N SER A 1 13.95 -37.45 -18.45
CA SER A 1 14.70 -36.29 -17.93
C SER A 1 13.71 -35.19 -17.57
N VAL A 2 13.00 -35.33 -16.44
CA VAL A 2 13.27 -34.70 -15.13
C VAL A 2 13.00 -33.19 -15.11
N LEU A 3 11.79 -32.86 -14.65
CA LEU A 3 11.41 -31.86 -13.63
C LEU A 3 11.88 -30.41 -13.77
N VAL A 4 10.93 -29.47 -13.95
CA VAL A 4 11.00 -28.12 -13.32
C VAL A 4 9.62 -27.65 -12.84
N CYS A 5 9.51 -27.64 -11.50
CA CYS A 5 8.72 -26.79 -10.60
C CYS A 5 7.20 -26.66 -10.74
N GLU A 6 6.50 -27.58 -10.07
CA GLU A 6 5.25 -27.29 -9.36
C GLU A 6 5.46 -26.12 -8.38
N GLN A 7 5.04 -24.92 -8.76
CA GLN A 7 4.89 -23.81 -7.81
C GLN A 7 3.55 -23.98 -7.10
N THR A 8 3.64 -24.79 -6.04
CA THR A 8 2.69 -24.91 -4.94
C THR A 8 2.20 -23.51 -4.51
N VAL A 9 0.98 -23.16 -4.93
CA VAL A 9 0.23 -22.08 -4.30
C VAL A 9 0.00 -22.52 -2.87
N GLN A 10 0.85 -22.07 -1.96
CA GLN A 10 0.79 -22.41 -0.54
C GLN A 10 -0.54 -21.90 0.02
N ARG A 11 -1.48 -22.84 0.16
CA ARG A 11 -2.58 -22.76 1.11
C ARG A 11 -2.00 -22.60 2.51
N THR A 12 -2.37 -21.53 3.19
CA THR A 12 -2.28 -21.41 4.65
C THR A 12 -3.41 -20.49 5.10
N GLN A 13 -4.30 -20.78 6.05
CA GLN A 13 -4.68 -21.96 6.83
C GLN A 13 -6.13 -21.67 7.29
N LEU A 14 -7.06 -22.62 7.22
CA LEU A 14 -8.27 -22.57 8.05
C LEU A 14 -7.92 -23.20 9.41
N SER A 15 -7.93 -22.45 10.53
CA SER A 15 -8.29 -23.00 11.86
C SER A 15 -8.36 -21.96 13.00
N SER A 16 -9.51 -21.96 13.69
CA SER A 16 -9.75 -21.69 15.13
C SER A 16 -9.08 -20.51 15.87
N ARG A 17 -9.91 -19.51 16.25
CA ARG A 17 -9.69 -18.41 17.23
C ARG A 17 -8.50 -17.47 16.99
N THR A 18 -7.94 -17.45 15.77
CA THR A 18 -6.84 -16.57 15.36
C THR A 18 -7.33 -15.28 14.71
N LYS A 19 -6.80 -14.12 15.14
CA LYS A 19 -6.96 -12.82 14.47
C LYS A 19 -6.66 -13.01 12.98
N GLN A 20 -7.62 -12.72 12.09
CA GLN A 20 -7.36 -12.76 10.65
C GLN A 20 -6.26 -11.74 10.32
N THR A 21 -5.22 -12.19 9.63
CA THR A 21 -4.13 -11.35 9.15
C THR A 21 -4.14 -11.31 7.62
N PHE A 22 -3.69 -10.20 7.06
CA PHE A 22 -3.81 -9.87 5.64
C PHE A 22 -2.42 -9.53 5.09
N PRO A 23 -1.64 -10.53 4.63
CA PRO A 23 -0.30 -10.31 4.08
C PRO A 23 -0.37 -9.63 2.71
N CYS A 24 0.62 -8.78 2.42
CA CYS A 24 0.82 -8.23 1.09
C CYS A 24 1.46 -9.27 0.17
N LEU A 25 0.86 -9.46 -1.00
CA LEU A 25 1.29 -10.46 -2.00
C LEU A 25 2.14 -9.86 -3.13
N LEU A 26 2.50 -8.58 -3.03
CA LEU A 26 3.36 -7.91 -4.02
C LEU A 26 4.82 -8.31 -3.82
N ASP A 27 5.53 -8.50 -4.93
CA ASP A 27 6.91 -8.98 -4.93
C ASP A 27 7.83 -8.07 -4.09
N GLY A 28 8.68 -8.68 -3.27
CA GLY A 28 9.56 -7.96 -2.34
C GLY A 28 8.87 -7.34 -1.11
N CYS A 29 7.56 -7.54 -0.92
CA CYS A 29 6.83 -6.97 0.22
C CYS A 29 6.52 -8.00 1.31
N LYS A 30 7.09 -7.81 2.51
CA LYS A 30 6.85 -8.67 3.68
C LYS A 30 5.85 -8.06 4.69
N HIS A 31 5.04 -7.08 4.25
CA HIS A 31 4.12 -6.38 5.15
C HIS A 31 2.86 -7.20 5.41
N VAL A 32 2.42 -7.25 6.66
CA VAL A 32 1.20 -7.94 7.07
C VAL A 32 0.29 -6.97 7.79
N CYS A 33 -0.95 -6.87 7.34
CA CYS A 33 -1.97 -6.00 7.91
C CYS A 33 -2.93 -6.77 8.82
N SER A 34 -3.53 -6.06 9.75
CA SER A 34 -4.53 -6.61 10.68
C SER A 34 -5.96 -6.62 10.10
N SER A 35 -6.16 -5.95 8.97
CA SER A 35 -7.45 -5.86 8.28
C SER A 35 -7.26 -5.81 6.76
N ALA A 36 -8.30 -6.21 6.02
CA ALA A 36 -8.31 -6.14 4.56
C ALA A 36 -8.22 -4.68 4.05
N GLY A 37 -8.90 -3.74 4.73
CA GLY A 37 -8.87 -2.32 4.36
C GLY A 37 -7.47 -1.71 4.50
N ASP A 38 -6.72 -2.11 5.53
CA ASP A 38 -5.33 -1.71 5.70
C ASP A 38 -4.42 -2.27 4.61
N LEU A 39 -4.66 -3.51 4.17
CA LEU A 39 -3.93 -4.10 3.06
C LEU A 39 -4.15 -3.33 1.75
N VAL A 40 -5.39 -2.97 1.45
CA VAL A 40 -5.72 -2.15 0.25
C VAL A 40 -5.00 -0.80 0.31
N ARG A 41 -5.04 -0.12 1.47
CA ARG A 41 -4.34 1.15 1.67
C ARG A 41 -2.82 1.00 1.58
N HIS A 42 -2.28 -0.11 2.09
CA HIS A 42 -0.85 -0.43 1.99
C HIS A 42 -0.43 -0.62 0.52
N GLN A 43 -1.23 -1.32 -0.29
CA GLN A 43 -0.98 -1.50 -1.73
C GLN A 43 -1.00 -0.17 -2.51
N GLN A 44 -1.64 0.87 -1.98
CA GLN A 44 -1.58 2.23 -2.53
C GLN A 44 -0.37 3.02 -2.04
N SER A 45 0.56 2.44 -1.27
CA SER A 45 1.75 3.18 -0.79
C SER A 45 2.78 3.41 -1.90
N LEU A 46 3.67 4.38 -1.69
CA LEU A 46 4.77 4.71 -2.61
C LEU A 46 5.72 3.53 -2.88
N ARG A 47 5.70 2.49 -2.04
CA ARG A 47 6.48 1.27 -2.25
C ARG A 47 5.96 0.42 -3.42
N HIS A 48 4.68 0.56 -3.74
CA HIS A 48 3.98 -0.29 -4.71
C HIS A 48 3.46 0.49 -5.92
N ARG A 49 3.22 1.78 -5.76
CA ARG A 49 2.74 2.64 -6.85
C ARG A 49 3.46 3.98 -6.85
N PRO A 50 3.75 4.52 -8.05
CA PRO A 50 4.28 5.87 -8.15
C PRO A 50 3.26 6.90 -7.64
N PRO A 51 3.72 8.07 -7.16
CA PRO A 51 2.83 9.16 -6.82
C PRO A 51 2.04 9.62 -8.05
N GLN A 52 0.77 9.92 -7.84
CA GLN A 52 -0.14 10.42 -8.88
C GLN A 52 -0.65 11.84 -8.59
N PHE A 53 -0.58 12.28 -7.33
CA PHE A 53 -1.07 13.57 -6.87
C PHE A 53 0.11 14.38 -6.36
N PHE A 54 0.50 15.41 -7.09
CA PHE A 54 1.65 16.22 -6.74
C PHE A 54 1.23 17.53 -6.10
N CYS A 55 2.02 18.00 -5.14
CA CYS A 55 1.88 19.35 -4.63
C CYS A 55 2.60 20.34 -5.55
N SER A 56 1.90 21.31 -6.14
CA SER A 56 2.50 22.35 -6.98
C SER A 56 3.43 23.30 -6.21
N GLY A 57 3.25 23.40 -4.89
CA GLY A 57 4.04 24.30 -4.04
C GLY A 57 5.33 23.72 -3.46
N CYS A 58 5.52 22.39 -3.49
CA CYS A 58 6.75 21.75 -3.00
C CYS A 58 7.15 20.49 -3.77
N GLU A 59 6.47 20.22 -4.89
CA GLU A 59 6.70 19.10 -5.83
C GLU A 59 6.59 17.70 -5.20
N TYR A 60 6.15 17.62 -3.94
CA TYR A 60 6.03 16.36 -3.23
C TYR A 60 4.85 15.54 -3.78
N GLY A 61 5.13 14.28 -4.12
CA GLY A 61 4.18 13.34 -4.68
C GLY A 61 3.45 12.50 -3.63
N PHE A 62 2.15 12.32 -3.83
CA PHE A 62 1.27 11.46 -3.05
C PHE A 62 0.61 10.43 -3.96
N THR A 63 0.33 9.24 -3.43
CA THR A 63 -0.39 8.19 -4.14
C THR A 63 -1.91 8.28 -3.99
N ARG A 64 -2.41 9.11 -3.07
CA ARG A 64 -3.82 9.24 -2.75
C ARG A 64 -4.24 10.71 -2.63
N PRO A 65 -5.46 11.09 -3.07
CA PRO A 65 -5.91 12.47 -3.06
C PRO A 65 -6.17 13.03 -1.64
N ASP A 66 -6.64 12.18 -0.72
CA ASP A 66 -6.86 12.57 0.68
C ASP A 66 -5.53 12.90 1.39
N ALA A 67 -4.44 12.22 1.02
CA ALA A 67 -3.11 12.51 1.53
C ALA A 67 -2.62 13.90 1.08
N LEU A 68 -2.83 14.27 -0.18
CA LEU A 68 -2.56 15.62 -0.69
C LEU A 68 -3.43 16.66 0.05
N LYS A 69 -4.73 16.40 0.19
CA LYS A 69 -5.64 17.32 0.91
C LYS A 69 -5.20 17.57 2.35
N ARG A 70 -4.81 16.51 3.08
CA ARG A 70 -4.22 16.62 4.43
C ARG A 70 -2.92 17.41 4.44
N HIS A 71 -2.06 17.18 3.45
CA HIS A 71 -0.83 17.95 3.28
C HIS A 71 -1.12 19.44 3.11
N LEU A 72 -2.05 19.82 2.25
CA LEU A 72 -2.43 21.22 2.04
C LEU A 72 -3.03 21.83 3.30
N ASN A 73 -3.87 21.08 4.03
CA ASN A 73 -4.44 21.58 5.29
C ASN A 73 -3.36 21.86 6.35
N ASN A 74 -2.32 21.04 6.40
CA ASN A 74 -1.21 21.21 7.36
C ASN A 74 -0.12 22.17 6.86
N LYS A 75 -0.05 22.44 5.55
CA LYS A 75 0.94 23.31 4.92
C LYS A 75 0.23 24.46 4.21
N PRO A 76 -0.12 25.54 4.93
CA PRO A 76 -0.83 26.68 4.33
C PRO A 76 -0.05 27.33 3.18
N ARG A 77 1.29 27.30 3.22
CA ARG A 77 2.15 27.77 2.11
C ARG A 77 1.91 26.97 0.83
N CYS A 78 1.77 25.64 0.96
CA CYS A 78 1.45 24.78 -0.17
C CYS A 78 -0.01 24.98 -0.60
N LYS A 79 -0.94 25.10 0.35
CA LYS A 79 -2.36 25.37 0.08
C LYS A 79 -2.59 26.64 -0.73
N ALA A 80 -1.83 27.69 -0.49
CA ALA A 80 -1.97 28.95 -1.23
C ALA A 80 -1.58 28.85 -2.71
N ILE A 81 -0.87 27.78 -3.12
CA ILE A 81 -0.39 27.56 -4.49
C ILE A 81 -1.35 26.64 -5.28
N HIS A 82 -2.24 25.92 -4.57
CA HIS A 82 -3.24 25.02 -5.15
C HIS A 82 -4.60 25.68 -5.28
#